data_AF-A0A6A6K7N8-F1
#
_entry.id   AF-A0A6A6K7N8-F1
#
_cell.length_a   1.000
_cell.length_b   1.000
_cell.length_c   1.000
_cell.angle_alpha   90.00
_cell.angle_beta   90.00
_cell.angle_gamma   90.00
#
_symmetry.space_group_name_H-M   'P 1'
#
loop_
_entity.id
_entity.type
_entity.pdbx_description
1 polymer ?
#
loop_
_entity_poly.entity_id
_entity_poly.type
_entity_poly.pdbx_seq_one_letter_code
_entity_poly.pdbx_strand_id
1 'polypeptide(L)'
;MEDVLAMRKEIQDLRTNARIFQLSKCTACTFTLDLPAVHFMCMHSFHQRCLGDNEKECPECAPEYRSVLEMKRSLEQTSRDEDQFFQQVKSSKDGFSVIAEYYGKGIISKTSNGPTGTQRSSSISSSSGF
;
A
#
# COMPACT_ATOMS: atom_id res chain seq x y z
N MET A 1 17.45 -2.92 -12.49
CA MET A 1 17.74 -3.52 -11.16
C MET A 1 18.32 -2.45 -10.23
N GLU A 2 19.13 -1.53 -10.74
CA GLU A 2 19.66 -0.36 -10.01
C GLU A 2 18.57 0.55 -9.43
N ASP A 3 17.48 0.82 -10.16
CA ASP A 3 16.40 1.73 -9.69
C ASP A 3 15.71 1.23 -8.41
N VAL A 4 15.53 -0.08 -8.28
CA VAL A 4 14.90 -0.71 -7.11
C VAL A 4 15.81 -0.57 -5.88
N LEU A 5 17.14 -0.63 -6.07
CA LEU A 5 18.11 -0.45 -4.99
C LEU A 5 18.16 1.02 -4.57
N ALA A 6 18.14 1.95 -5.52
CA ALA A 6 18.08 3.38 -5.26
C ALA A 6 16.83 3.76 -4.45
N MET A 7 15.65 3.27 -4.86
CA MET A 7 14.40 3.51 -4.14
C MET A 7 14.42 2.96 -2.71
N ARG A 8 14.98 1.75 -2.51
CA ARG A 8 15.11 1.16 -1.16
C ARG A 8 16.03 1.98 -0.26
N LYS A 9 17.14 2.47 -0.81
CA LYS A 9 18.06 3.35 -0.10
C LYS A 9 17.37 4.66 0.28
N GLU A 10 16.63 5.26 -0.64
CA GLU A 10 15.86 6.47 -0.37
C GLU A 10 14.83 6.28 0.76
N ILE A 11 14.12 5.15 0.77
CA ILE A 11 13.19 4.80 1.86
C ILE A 11 13.94 4.71 3.20
N GLN A 12 15.12 4.08 3.23
CA GLN A 12 15.92 3.98 4.45
C GLN A 12 16.39 5.36 4.93
N ASP A 13 16.84 6.20 4.00
CA ASP A 13 17.32 7.55 4.31
C ASP A 13 16.20 8.42 4.88
N LEU A 14 14.99 8.36 4.31
CA LEU A 14 13.81 9.08 4.81
C LEU A 14 13.39 8.62 6.22
N ARG A 15 13.67 7.38 6.60
CA ARG A 15 13.30 6.84 7.93
C ARG A 15 14.31 7.14 9.02
N THR A 16 15.59 7.31 8.65
CA THR A 16 16.70 7.33 9.61
C THR A 16 17.42 8.67 9.70
N ASN A 17 17.32 9.51 8.68
CA ASN A 17 18.01 10.80 8.63
C ASN A 17 17.04 11.97 8.78
N ALA A 18 17.47 13.00 9.51
CA ALA A 18 16.79 14.28 9.55
C ALA A 18 16.92 14.99 8.19
N ARG A 19 15.81 15.57 7.70
CA ARG A 19 15.78 16.36 6.47
C ARG A 19 15.79 17.86 6.80
N ILE A 20 16.60 18.63 6.08
CA ILE A 20 16.60 20.09 6.19
C ILE A 20 15.50 20.65 5.29
N PHE A 21 14.57 21.41 5.87
CA PHE A 21 13.55 22.13 5.13
C PHE A 21 14.05 23.55 4.83
N GLN A 22 14.46 23.79 3.59
CA GLN A 22 14.85 25.13 3.11
C GLN A 22 13.66 25.93 2.57
N LEU A 23 12.48 25.32 2.50
CA LEU A 23 11.30 25.94 1.90
C LEU A 23 10.78 27.07 2.80
N SER A 24 10.84 28.29 2.28
CA SER A 24 10.45 29.50 3.00
C SER A 24 9.04 29.98 2.66
N LYS A 25 8.25 29.22 1.90
CA LYS A 25 6.89 29.58 1.48
C LYS A 25 5.88 28.48 1.77
N CYS A 26 4.70 28.88 2.21
CA CYS A 26 3.59 27.98 2.48
C CYS A 26 2.99 27.49 1.17
N THR A 27 2.79 26.18 1.02
CA THR A 27 2.25 25.59 -0.21
C THR A 27 0.80 26.02 -0.45
N ALA A 28 0.00 26.22 0.60
CA ALA A 28 -1.42 26.58 0.46
C ALA A 28 -1.65 28.07 0.13
N CYS A 29 -0.93 28.99 0.76
CA CYS A 29 -1.17 30.43 0.60
C CYS A 29 -0.06 31.17 -0.17
N THR A 30 1.05 30.49 -0.49
CA THR A 30 2.22 31.00 -1.23
C THR A 30 3.02 32.13 -0.55
N PHE A 31 2.56 32.62 0.61
CA PHE A 31 3.28 33.58 1.43
C PHE A 31 4.47 32.95 2.16
N THR A 32 5.36 33.80 2.64
CA THR A 32 6.51 33.38 3.44
C THR A 32 6.05 32.64 4.69
N LEU A 33 6.67 31.49 4.95
CA LEU A 33 6.48 30.71 6.16
C LEU A 33 7.02 31.48 7.36
N ASP A 34 6.14 31.71 8.32
CA ASP A 34 6.47 32.15 9.67
C ASP A 34 6.07 31.06 10.67
N LEU A 35 6.55 31.19 11.90
CA LEU A 35 6.26 30.23 12.96
C LEU A 35 4.87 30.51 13.55
N PRO A 36 4.07 29.47 13.87
CA PRO A 36 4.39 28.04 13.76
C PRO A 36 4.13 27.43 12.36
N ALA A 37 5.07 26.60 11.91
CA ALA A 37 5.03 25.91 10.62
C ALA A 37 5.04 24.38 10.79
N VAL A 38 4.37 23.68 9.89
CA VAL A 38 4.34 22.22 9.80
C VAL A 38 5.00 21.78 8.50
N HIS A 39 5.95 20.86 8.60
CA HIS A 39 6.70 20.32 7.47
C HIS A 39 6.46 18.83 7.32
N PHE A 40 6.08 18.41 6.11
CA PHE A 40 5.91 17.01 5.77
C PHE A 40 7.14 16.46 5.04
N MET A 41 7.44 15.17 5.19
CA MET A 41 8.59 14.53 4.54
C MET A 41 8.49 14.49 3.00
N CYS A 42 7.32 14.79 2.42
CA CYS A 42 7.15 15.04 0.99
C CYS A 42 7.64 16.43 0.54
N MET A 43 8.29 17.19 1.44
CA MET A 43 8.82 18.55 1.23
C MET A 43 7.76 19.66 1.10
N HIS A 44 6.48 19.37 1.34
CA HIS A 44 5.47 20.41 1.47
C HIS A 44 5.46 21.01 2.88
N SER A 45 5.37 22.33 2.93
CA SER A 45 5.45 23.11 4.16
C SER A 45 4.26 24.06 4.24
N PHE A 46 3.64 24.14 5.41
CA PHE A 46 2.42 24.90 5.61
C PHE A 46 2.51 25.70 6.91
N HIS A 47 1.85 26.86 6.95
CA HIS A 47 1.52 27.48 8.21
C HIS A 47 0.57 26.58 8.98
N GLN A 48 0.70 26.51 10.31
CA GLN A 48 -0.25 25.77 11.15
C GLN A 48 -1.70 26.23 10.89
N ARG A 49 -1.91 27.54 10.66
CA ARG A 49 -3.22 28.11 10.31
C ARG A 49 -3.74 27.66 8.94
N CYS A 50 -2.86 27.45 7.96
CA CYS A 50 -3.27 27.04 6.61
C CYS A 50 -3.62 25.54 6.53
N LEU A 51 -3.23 24.76 7.53
CA LEU A 51 -3.47 23.32 7.58
C LEU A 51 -4.81 22.95 8.23
N GLY A 52 -5.39 23.85 9.04
CA GLY A 52 -6.63 23.61 9.77
C GLY A 52 -6.52 22.42 10.73
N ASP A 53 -7.54 21.56 10.77
CA ASP A 53 -7.57 20.36 11.62
C ASP A 53 -6.80 19.15 11.03
N ASN A 54 -6.20 19.27 9.84
CA ASN A 54 -5.50 18.17 9.16
C ASN A 54 -3.99 18.18 9.40
N GLU A 55 -3.56 18.27 10.66
CA GLU A 55 -2.13 18.31 11.02
C GLU A 55 -1.35 17.00 10.74
N LYS A 56 -2.06 15.92 10.41
CA LYS A 56 -1.47 14.58 10.24
C LYS A 56 -1.14 14.20 8.80
N GLU A 57 -1.73 14.86 7.81
CA GLU A 57 -1.57 14.50 6.39
C GLU A 57 -1.30 15.74 5.54
N CYS A 58 -0.42 15.59 4.54
CA CYS A 58 -0.16 16.65 3.58
C CYS A 58 -1.36 16.78 2.62
N PRO A 59 -2.04 17.93 2.53
CA PRO A 59 -3.23 18.09 1.67
C PRO A 59 -2.93 17.90 0.17
N GLU A 60 -1.69 18.17 -0.27
CA GLU A 60 -1.25 18.00 -1.67
C GLU A 60 -0.95 16.55 -2.04
N CYS A 61 -0.63 15.69 -1.07
CA CYS A 61 -0.24 14.30 -1.35
C CYS A 61 -1.24 13.27 -0.82
N ALA A 62 -2.12 13.67 0.11
CA ALA A 62 -3.11 12.80 0.71
C ALA A 62 -4.08 12.19 -0.32
N PRO A 63 -4.60 12.92 -1.34
CA PRO A 63 -5.50 12.33 -2.33
C PRO A 63 -4.86 11.15 -3.08
N GLU A 64 -3.64 11.34 -3.59
CA GLU A 64 -2.89 10.32 -4.33
C GLU A 64 -2.51 9.17 -3.40
N TYR A 65 -2.02 9.47 -2.20
CA TYR A 65 -1.67 8.45 -1.20
C TYR A 65 -2.86 7.56 -0.85
N ARG A 66 -4.03 8.15 -0.64
CA ARG A 66 -5.27 7.38 -0.36
C ARG A 66 -5.69 6.53 -1.56
N SER A 67 -5.62 7.06 -2.78
CA SER A 67 -5.90 6.32 -4.00
C SER A 67 -5.00 5.08 -4.14
N VAL A 68 -3.69 5.25 -3.90
CA VAL A 68 -2.73 4.14 -3.93
C VAL A 68 -3.03 3.11 -2.83
N LEU A 69 -3.37 3.55 -1.63
CA LEU A 69 -3.75 2.65 -0.53
C LEU A 69 -5.04 1.87 -0.82
N GLU A 70 -6.03 2.51 -1.43
CA GLU A 70 -7.28 1.88 -1.83
C GLU A 70 -7.05 0.85 -2.93
N MET A 71 -6.25 1.20 -3.94
CA MET A 71 -5.84 0.26 -4.98
C MET A 71 -5.09 -0.94 -4.40
N LYS A 72 -4.16 -0.72 -3.48
CA LYS A 72 -3.47 -1.82 -2.79
C LYS A 72 -4.46 -2.71 -2.04
N ARG A 73 -5.41 -2.12 -1.30
CA ARG A 73 -6.44 -2.86 -0.57
C ARG A 73 -7.34 -3.68 -1.50
N SER A 74 -7.73 -3.13 -2.65
CA SER A 74 -8.56 -3.87 -3.60
C SER A 74 -7.82 -5.07 -4.19
N LEU A 75 -6.53 -4.91 -4.54
CA LEU A 75 -5.69 -6.00 -5.00
C LEU A 75 -5.52 -7.09 -3.93
N GLU A 76 -5.27 -6.70 -2.67
CA GLU A 76 -5.20 -7.64 -1.54
C GLU A 76 -6.52 -8.38 -1.32
N GLN A 77 -7.67 -7.72 -1.49
CA GLN A 77 -8.97 -8.38 -1.39
C GLN A 77 -9.20 -9.36 -2.53
N THR A 78 -8.88 -8.99 -3.78
CA THR A 78 -8.97 -9.88 -4.95
C THR A 78 -8.05 -11.09 -4.82
N SER A 79 -6.88 -10.95 -4.18
CA SER A 79 -6.00 -12.11 -3.92
C SER A 79 -6.59 -13.16 -2.98
N ARG A 80 -7.66 -12.84 -2.25
CA ARG A 80 -8.34 -13.77 -1.34
C ARG A 80 -9.49 -14.52 -2.01
N ASP A 81 -9.86 -14.15 -3.23
CA ASP A 81 -11.00 -14.69 -3.97
C ASP A 81 -10.51 -15.47 -5.20
N GLU A 82 -10.00 -16.68 -4.94
CA GLU A 82 -9.49 -17.57 -6.00
C GLU A 82 -10.61 -18.05 -6.93
N ASP A 83 -11.83 -18.22 -6.41
CA ASP A 83 -13.00 -18.66 -7.18
C ASP A 83 -13.39 -17.61 -8.23
N GLN A 84 -13.38 -16.32 -7.86
CA GLN A 84 -13.61 -15.23 -8.81
C GLN A 84 -12.57 -15.23 -9.93
N PHE A 85 -11.30 -15.50 -9.62
CA PHE A 85 -10.25 -15.62 -10.64
C PHE A 85 -10.55 -16.76 -11.62
N PHE A 86 -10.82 -17.99 -11.12
CA PHE A 86 -11.11 -19.13 -12.00
C PHE A 86 -12.39 -18.92 -12.81
N GLN A 87 -13.39 -18.24 -12.25
CA GLN A 87 -14.59 -17.86 -12.98
C GLN A 87 -14.28 -16.89 -14.11
N GLN A 88 -13.49 -15.83 -13.85
CA GLN A 88 -13.08 -14.86 -14.86
C GLN A 88 -12.26 -15.53 -15.99
N VAL A 89 -11.34 -16.43 -15.65
CA VAL A 89 -10.55 -17.19 -16.64
C VAL A 89 -11.45 -18.06 -17.52
N LYS A 90 -12.43 -18.78 -16.92
CA LYS A 90 -13.37 -19.65 -17.67
C LYS A 90 -14.34 -18.85 -18.55
N SER A 91 -14.74 -17.66 -18.11
CA SER A 91 -15.67 -16.80 -18.86
C SER A 91 -14.97 -15.92 -19.92
N SER A 92 -13.65 -15.77 -19.85
CA SER A 92 -12.90 -14.91 -20.76
C SER A 92 -12.72 -15.57 -22.13
N LYS A 93 -12.69 -14.73 -23.17
CA LYS A 93 -12.32 -15.14 -24.53
C LYS A 93 -10.86 -15.58 -24.62
N ASP A 94 -10.00 -14.96 -23.81
CA ASP A 94 -8.59 -15.34 -23.67
C ASP A 94 -8.25 -15.46 -22.18
N GLY A 95 -8.15 -16.70 -21.70
CA GLY A 95 -7.78 -16.98 -20.32
C GLY A 95 -6.34 -16.60 -20.00
N PHE A 96 -5.44 -16.61 -20.98
CA PHE A 96 -4.03 -16.26 -20.76
C PHE A 96 -3.86 -14.78 -20.44
N SER A 97 -4.58 -13.89 -21.14
CA SER A 97 -4.61 -12.45 -20.81
C SER A 97 -5.03 -12.18 -19.37
N VAL A 98 -6.05 -12.89 -18.86
CA VAL A 98 -6.49 -12.77 -17.47
C VAL A 98 -5.40 -13.23 -16.49
N ILE A 99 -4.75 -14.37 -16.77
CA ILE A 99 -3.65 -14.89 -15.95
C ILE A 99 -2.49 -13.89 -15.93
N ALA A 100 -2.10 -13.36 -17.09
CA ALA A 100 -1.02 -12.39 -17.22
C ALA A 100 -1.32 -11.09 -16.47
N GLU A 101 -2.57 -10.61 -16.50
CA GLU A 101 -3.00 -9.43 -15.76
C GLU A 101 -2.93 -9.64 -14.24
N TYR A 102 -3.46 -10.76 -13.73
CA TYR A 102 -3.42 -11.08 -12.31
C TYR A 102 -1.99 -11.29 -11.80
N TYR A 103 -1.14 -11.93 -12.61
CA TYR A 103 0.27 -12.10 -12.30
C TYR A 103 1.02 -10.76 -12.32
N GLY A 104 0.80 -9.92 -13.33
CA GLY A 104 1.42 -8.60 -13.45
C GLY A 104 1.01 -7.64 -12.32
N LYS A 105 -0.21 -7.78 -11.80
CA LYS A 105 -0.71 -7.05 -10.62
C LYS A 105 -0.20 -7.61 -9.28
N GLY A 106 0.54 -8.71 -9.30
CA GLY A 106 1.05 -9.34 -8.08
C GLY A 106 0.01 -10.09 -7.25
N ILE A 107 -1.21 -10.29 -7.79
CA ILE A 107 -2.35 -10.90 -7.08
C ILE A 107 -2.09 -12.40 -6.84
N ILE A 108 -1.47 -13.09 -7.81
CA ILE A 108 -1.24 -14.55 -7.80
C ILE A 108 0.24 -14.90 -7.49
N SER A 109 1.09 -13.92 -7.19
CA SER A 109 2.55 -14.11 -7.13
C SER A 109 3.06 -14.80 -5.86
N LYS A 110 2.20 -15.47 -5.08
CA LYS A 110 2.61 -16.17 -3.87
C LYS A 110 2.96 -17.63 -4.19
N THR A 111 4.20 -17.87 -4.65
CA THR A 111 4.83 -19.15 -4.34
C THR A 111 5.09 -19.14 -2.83
N SER A 112 4.17 -19.71 -2.07
CA SER A 112 4.46 -20.07 -0.69
C SER A 112 5.58 -21.11 -0.72
N ASN A 113 6.83 -20.66 -0.63
CA ASN A 113 7.88 -21.46 0.01
C ASN A 113 7.61 -21.45 1.52
N GLY A 114 6.43 -21.94 1.91
CA GLY A 114 6.13 -22.32 3.29
C GLY A 114 6.62 -23.76 3.46
N PRO A 115 7.33 -24.09 4.54
CA PRO A 115 7.73 -25.45 4.79
C PRO A 115 6.46 -26.29 4.89
N THR A 116 6.46 -27.43 4.19
CA THR A 116 5.49 -28.51 4.31
C THR A 116 5.38 -28.93 5.78
N GLY A 117 4.41 -28.35 6.47
CA GLY A 117 4.01 -28.69 7.83
C GLY A 117 2.69 -29.45 7.80
N THR A 118 2.79 -30.76 7.58
CA THR A 118 1.80 -31.77 7.98
C THR A 118 1.06 -31.35 9.23
N GLN A 119 -0.28 -31.39 9.23
CA GLN A 119 -1.11 -32.13 10.20
C GLN A 119 -2.55 -32.21 9.70
N ARG A 120 -2.87 -33.40 9.18
CA ARG A 120 -4.24 -33.93 9.19
C ARG A 120 -4.64 -34.12 10.66
N SER A 121 -5.82 -33.67 11.03
CA SER A 121 -6.52 -34.20 12.20
C SER A 121 -8.01 -34.27 11.87
N SER A 122 -8.39 -35.45 11.40
CA SER A 122 -9.76 -35.94 11.32
C SER A 122 -10.34 -36.04 12.73
N SER A 123 -11.32 -35.22 13.06
CA SER A 123 -12.16 -35.42 14.24
C SER A 123 -13.21 -36.49 13.93
N ILE A 124 -12.95 -37.69 14.44
CA ILE A 124 -13.91 -38.80 14.52
C ILE A 124 -15.00 -38.42 15.53
N SER A 125 -16.24 -38.61 15.12
CA SER A 125 -17.47 -38.55 15.90
C SER A 125 -17.48 -39.60 17.00
N SER A 126 -18.00 -39.26 18.17
CA SER A 126 -18.32 -40.24 19.21
C SER A 126 -19.62 -39.86 19.89
N SER A 127 -20.66 -40.61 19.53
CA SER A 127 -21.94 -40.74 20.21
C SER A 127 -21.76 -41.59 21.47
N SER A 128 -22.34 -41.17 22.59
CA SER A 128 -22.63 -41.99 23.78
C SER A 128 -23.76 -41.26 24.54
N GLY A 129 -24.90 -41.82 24.93
CA GLY A 129 -25.31 -43.22 24.96
C GLY A 129 -25.25 -43.80 26.38
N PHE A 130 -25.94 -43.18 27.34
CA PHE A 130 -26.57 -43.81 28.52
C PHE A 130 -27.56 -42.83 29.15
#